data_AF-A0A498JZZ2-F1
#
_entry.id   AF-A0A498JZZ2-F1
#
_cell.length_a   1.000
_cell.length_b   1.000
_cell.length_c   1.000
_cell.angle_alpha   90.00
_cell.angle_beta   90.00
_cell.angle_gamma   90.00
#
_symmetry.space_group_name_H-M   'P 1'
#
loop_
_entity.id
_entity.type
_entity.pdbx_description
1 polymer ?
#
loop_
_entity_poly.entity_id
_entity_poly.type
_entity_poly.pdbx_seq_one_letter_code
_entity_poly.pdbx_strand_id
1 'polypeptide(L)'
;MLHSIRISQGRAMLCSRYVKTYKYTVEREAGYPLFPSIFSSFNGLLASTMHVALLAARILAGHLNLANGFGVANTSLILFGNRLYALCESDLPYAVRLTSNGDIQTMGRHHFDQKLSEGMTAHPKIDPETGETFAFRYRAVPPFLTYFRFNADGTKHPDVPIFSMRRPSIIHDFAITKKYAIFVDIQLTLDPIKMITTGGSPVVFDPSKVTRIGVLPRYAVDESEMRWFNVPGLNILHTINAWDDDQEDDLDKDTIVLVAPNVLSPQYIFERWDLFRSSVEKMRINLKTGIVTRQPISVRNIEFGMINHAYVGKKNKFVYGSVPGETMLADDHSMPKCAGVVKLDLDVSSDGGESTVACRMYGPNCYGGEPFFVAREPENPNAKEDDGYVVSFVHDEKTGESRFLVMDAKSQQLDIVAVLKLPRRVPYGFHGLFVKESDLQKLY
;
A
#
# COMPACT_ATOMS: atom_id res chain seq x y z
N MET A 1 4.53 5.00 -13.47
CA MET A 1 4.45 6.42 -13.94
C MET A 1 3.92 7.23 -12.78
N LEU A 2 4.39 8.45 -12.58
CA LEU A 2 3.87 9.36 -11.56
C LEU A 2 2.96 10.40 -12.21
N HIS A 3 1.85 10.71 -11.54
CA HIS A 3 0.95 11.81 -11.87
C HIS A 3 0.90 12.76 -10.67
N SER A 4 1.20 14.04 -10.89
CA SER A 4 1.18 15.07 -9.85
C SER A 4 0.25 16.20 -10.26
N ILE A 5 -0.65 16.58 -9.36
CA ILE A 5 -1.44 17.81 -9.48
C ILE A 5 -0.92 18.77 -8.42
N ARG A 6 -0.28 19.86 -8.86
CA ARG A 6 0.05 20.98 -7.97
C ARG A 6 -1.12 21.93 -7.92
N ILE A 7 -1.63 22.20 -6.72
CA ILE A 7 -2.69 23.18 -6.48
C ILE A 7 -2.09 24.35 -5.71
N SER A 8 -2.20 25.57 -6.24
CA SER A 8 -1.75 26.78 -5.56
C SER A 8 -2.57 27.98 -6.05
N GLN A 9 -3.01 28.83 -5.12
CA GLN A 9 -3.77 30.05 -5.42
C GLN A 9 -4.98 29.81 -6.35
N GLY A 10 -5.72 28.73 -6.13
CA GLY A 10 -6.89 28.36 -6.94
C GLY A 10 -6.58 27.85 -8.36
N ARG A 11 -5.30 27.68 -8.71
CA ARG A 11 -4.87 27.09 -9.99
C ARG A 11 -4.33 25.69 -9.78
N ALA A 12 -4.50 24.84 -10.79
CA ALA A 12 -3.99 23.49 -10.80
C ALA A 12 -3.11 23.22 -12.03
N MET A 13 -2.06 22.44 -11.85
CA MET A 13 -1.16 22.02 -12.92
C MET A 13 -0.91 20.52 -12.80
N LEU A 14 -1.18 19.79 -13.91
CA LEU A 14 -0.91 18.37 -14.02
C LEU A 14 0.47 18.15 -14.65
N CYS A 15 1.30 17.32 -14.01
CA CYS A 15 2.50 16.76 -14.60
C CYS A 15 2.45 15.23 -14.56
N SER A 16 3.00 14.59 -15.59
CA SER A 16 3.13 13.14 -15.64
C SER A 16 4.48 12.73 -16.21
N ARG A 17 5.19 11.85 -15.50
CA ARG A 17 6.54 11.40 -15.84
C ARG A 17 6.72 9.92 -15.48
N TYR A 18 7.46 9.20 -16.31
CA TYR A 18 7.99 7.91 -15.90
C TYR A 18 9.03 8.10 -14.80
N VAL A 19 9.02 7.21 -13.80
CA VAL A 19 10.19 7.04 -12.94
C VAL A 19 11.25 6.38 -13.82
N LYS A 20 12.39 7.04 -13.99
CA LYS A 20 13.50 6.52 -14.81
C LYS A 20 14.26 5.45 -14.03
N THR A 21 13.65 4.29 -13.87
CA THR A 21 14.32 3.12 -13.28
C THR A 21 15.43 2.61 -14.18
N TYR A 22 16.33 1.78 -13.65
CA TYR A 22 17.32 1.08 -14.49
C TYR A 22 16.62 0.30 -15.61
N LYS A 23 15.58 -0.48 -15.25
CA LYS A 23 14.71 -1.19 -16.22
C LYS A 23 14.15 -0.26 -17.29
N TYR A 24 13.56 0.87 -16.90
CA TYR A 24 13.02 1.85 -17.86
C TYR A 24 14.10 2.36 -18.82
N THR A 25 15.28 2.68 -18.30
CA THR A 25 16.35 3.31 -19.09
C THR A 25 16.89 2.35 -20.14
N VAL A 26 17.24 1.12 -19.75
CA VAL A 26 17.81 0.14 -20.69
C VAL A 26 16.79 -0.35 -21.73
N GLU A 27 15.51 -0.50 -21.35
CA GLU A 27 14.47 -0.88 -22.31
C GLU A 27 14.13 0.25 -23.28
N ARG A 28 14.19 1.50 -22.81
CA ARG A 28 14.01 2.67 -23.68
C ARG A 28 15.15 2.79 -24.69
N GLU A 29 16.38 2.55 -24.28
CA GLU A 29 17.56 2.56 -25.16
C GLU A 29 17.50 1.40 -26.18
N ALA A 30 17.09 0.22 -25.75
CA ALA A 30 16.92 -0.94 -26.64
C ALA A 30 15.74 -0.80 -27.60
N GLY A 31 14.69 -0.06 -27.22
CA GLY A 31 13.46 0.09 -27.99
C GLY A 31 12.45 -1.06 -27.83
N TYR A 32 12.69 -2.00 -26.91
CA TYR A 32 11.81 -3.15 -26.63
C TYR A 32 12.01 -3.69 -25.19
N PRO A 33 11.06 -4.46 -24.64
CA PRO A 33 11.19 -5.05 -23.30
C PRO A 33 12.34 -6.05 -23.19
N LEU A 34 13.16 -5.90 -22.14
CA LEU A 34 14.32 -6.74 -21.84
C LEU A 34 14.11 -7.61 -20.60
N PHE A 35 13.34 -7.12 -19.64
CA PHE A 35 13.02 -7.86 -18.42
C PHE A 35 11.69 -8.61 -18.58
N PRO A 36 11.63 -9.91 -18.22
CA PRO A 36 10.36 -10.62 -18.18
C PRO A 36 9.45 -10.02 -17.09
N SER A 37 8.15 -9.95 -17.37
CA SER A 37 7.14 -9.64 -16.37
C SER A 37 6.95 -10.86 -15.47
N ILE A 38 7.14 -10.66 -14.17
CA ILE A 38 7.04 -11.73 -13.16
C ILE A 38 5.65 -12.38 -13.16
N PHE A 39 4.59 -11.63 -13.44
CA PHE A 39 3.21 -12.13 -13.38
C PHE A 39 2.66 -12.66 -14.70
N SER A 40 3.28 -12.33 -15.85
CA SER A 40 2.67 -12.58 -17.16
C SER A 40 3.59 -13.20 -18.21
N SER A 41 4.91 -13.26 -17.96
CA SER A 41 5.87 -13.82 -18.93
C SER A 41 6.11 -15.32 -18.77
N PHE A 42 5.64 -15.94 -17.68
CA PHE A 42 5.90 -17.35 -17.38
C PHE A 42 4.67 -18.20 -17.71
N ASN A 43 4.63 -18.77 -18.92
CA ASN A 43 3.46 -19.49 -19.46
C ASN A 43 3.77 -20.96 -19.78
N GLY A 44 4.28 -21.68 -18.77
CA GLY A 44 4.64 -23.10 -18.86
C GLY A 44 6.14 -23.32 -19.00
N LEU A 45 6.59 -24.55 -18.68
CA LEU A 45 8.01 -24.87 -18.48
C LEU A 45 8.93 -24.38 -19.59
N LEU A 46 8.59 -24.65 -20.86
CA LEU A 46 9.45 -24.28 -21.99
C LEU A 46 9.59 -22.76 -22.14
N ALA A 47 8.48 -22.02 -22.11
CA ALA A 47 8.52 -20.56 -22.23
C ALA A 47 9.26 -19.94 -21.04
N SER A 48 8.91 -20.38 -19.83
CA SER A 48 9.53 -19.95 -18.58
C SER A 48 11.05 -20.15 -18.57
N THR A 49 11.51 -21.36 -18.94
CA THR A 49 12.95 -21.67 -19.00
C THR A 49 13.67 -20.85 -20.08
N MET A 50 13.05 -20.61 -21.23
CA MET A 50 13.61 -19.73 -22.27
C MET A 50 13.72 -18.27 -21.81
N HIS A 51 12.72 -17.74 -21.08
CA HIS A 51 12.79 -16.39 -20.50
C HIS A 51 13.93 -16.26 -19.50
N VAL A 52 14.11 -17.26 -18.62
CA VAL A 52 15.22 -17.29 -17.65
C VAL A 52 16.56 -17.40 -18.37
N ALA A 53 16.69 -18.30 -19.35
CA ALA A 53 17.92 -18.49 -20.12
C ALA A 53 18.30 -17.22 -20.90
N LEU A 54 17.33 -16.56 -21.53
CA LEU A 54 17.57 -15.31 -22.26
C LEU A 54 18.00 -14.17 -21.33
N LEU A 55 17.38 -14.06 -20.15
CA LEU A 55 17.78 -13.09 -19.13
C LEU A 55 19.22 -13.37 -18.66
N ALA A 56 19.54 -14.63 -18.36
CA ALA A 56 20.89 -15.04 -17.97
C ALA A 56 21.93 -14.74 -19.06
N ALA A 57 21.61 -15.05 -20.32
CA ALA A 57 22.49 -14.74 -21.45
C ALA A 57 22.74 -13.23 -21.60
N ARG A 58 21.72 -12.39 -21.42
CA ARG A 58 21.87 -10.92 -21.42
C ARG A 58 22.75 -10.41 -20.28
N ILE A 59 22.66 -11.03 -19.10
CA ILE A 59 23.50 -10.69 -17.96
C ILE A 59 24.94 -11.10 -18.21
N LEU A 60 25.17 -12.33 -18.66
CA LEU A 60 26.51 -12.86 -18.97
C LEU A 60 27.19 -12.11 -20.11
N ALA A 61 26.42 -11.62 -21.09
CA ALA A 61 26.92 -10.77 -22.17
C ALA A 61 27.15 -9.30 -21.74
N GLY A 62 26.87 -8.94 -20.49
CA GLY A 62 27.03 -7.58 -19.98
C GLY A 62 25.97 -6.57 -20.45
N HIS A 63 24.91 -7.03 -21.13
CA HIS A 63 23.82 -6.16 -21.57
C HIS A 63 22.90 -5.72 -20.42
N LEU A 64 22.82 -6.52 -19.35
CA LEU A 64 22.03 -6.24 -18.15
C LEU A 64 22.85 -6.45 -16.89
N ASN A 65 22.69 -5.57 -15.91
CA ASN A 65 23.29 -5.71 -14.58
C ASN A 65 22.21 -5.59 -13.50
N LEU A 66 21.82 -6.74 -12.91
CA LEU A 66 20.79 -6.78 -11.86
C LEU A 66 21.21 -6.05 -10.57
N ALA A 67 22.50 -5.79 -10.36
CA ALA A 67 22.95 -4.98 -9.23
C ALA A 67 22.42 -3.54 -9.31
N ASN A 68 22.06 -3.06 -10.50
CA ASN A 68 21.43 -1.75 -10.73
C ASN A 68 19.91 -1.76 -10.48
N GLY A 69 19.34 -2.91 -10.11
CA GLY A 69 17.91 -3.10 -9.86
C GLY A 69 17.15 -3.64 -11.07
N PHE A 70 15.91 -4.07 -10.85
CA PHE A 70 15.00 -4.54 -11.90
C PHE A 70 13.56 -4.10 -11.65
N GLY A 71 13.33 -3.31 -10.60
CA GLY A 71 12.00 -2.88 -10.21
C GLY A 71 11.44 -1.77 -11.09
N VAL A 72 10.15 -1.56 -10.89
CA VAL A 72 9.33 -0.65 -11.71
C VAL A 72 8.89 0.61 -10.96
N ALA A 73 9.16 0.71 -9.65
CA ALA A 73 8.85 1.86 -8.80
C ALA A 73 7.43 2.41 -9.02
N ASN A 74 6.44 1.52 -9.01
CA ASN A 74 5.07 1.82 -9.42
C ASN A 74 4.03 1.67 -8.30
N THR A 75 4.39 1.22 -7.11
CA THR A 75 3.43 0.82 -6.08
C THR A 75 2.96 2.01 -5.26
N SER A 76 3.86 2.83 -4.73
CA SER A 76 3.50 3.94 -3.83
C SER A 76 4.54 5.06 -3.81
N LEU A 77 4.23 6.10 -3.04
CA LEU A 77 5.08 7.26 -2.78
C LEU A 77 5.24 7.48 -1.27
N ILE A 78 6.41 7.93 -0.83
CA ILE A 78 6.61 8.38 0.56
C ILE A 78 7.58 9.57 0.62
N LEU A 79 7.33 10.49 1.54
CA LEU A 79 8.24 11.60 1.89
C LEU A 79 8.81 11.37 3.29
N PHE A 80 10.09 11.02 3.39
CA PHE A 80 10.81 10.91 4.68
C PHE A 80 12.31 11.14 4.47
N GLY A 81 13.05 11.44 5.54
CA GLY A 81 14.50 11.66 5.45
C GLY A 81 14.87 12.74 4.41
N ASN A 82 14.06 13.81 4.38
CA ASN A 82 14.19 14.93 3.45
C ASN A 82 14.23 14.54 1.97
N ARG A 83 13.55 13.44 1.58
CA ARG A 83 13.46 12.98 0.19
C ARG A 83 12.10 12.38 -0.11
N LEU A 84 11.58 12.67 -1.30
CA LEU A 84 10.41 11.99 -1.85
C LEU A 84 10.89 10.75 -2.62
N TYR A 85 10.25 9.62 -2.39
CA TYR A 85 10.58 8.34 -3.00
C TYR A 85 9.39 7.74 -3.74
N ALA A 86 9.67 7.11 -4.87
CA ALA A 86 8.79 6.14 -5.51
C ALA A 86 9.21 4.72 -5.15
N LEU A 87 8.26 3.90 -4.70
CA LEU A 87 8.52 2.59 -4.12
C LEU A 87 7.94 1.46 -4.96
N CYS A 88 8.59 0.31 -4.86
CA CYS A 88 8.11 -1.00 -5.30
C CYS A 88 8.90 -2.06 -4.54
N GLU A 89 8.24 -3.08 -4.01
CA GLU A 89 8.86 -4.08 -3.12
C GLU A 89 10.03 -4.84 -3.76
N SER A 90 10.04 -4.92 -5.09
CA SER A 90 11.05 -5.62 -5.85
C SER A 90 12.40 -4.90 -5.96
N ASP A 91 12.52 -3.64 -5.51
CA ASP A 91 13.73 -2.85 -5.71
C ASP A 91 13.90 -1.78 -4.63
N LEU A 92 15.08 -1.14 -4.63
CA LEU A 92 15.36 0.01 -3.77
C LEU A 92 14.46 1.20 -4.14
N PRO A 93 14.16 2.07 -3.16
CA PRO A 93 13.46 3.33 -3.40
C PRO A 93 14.13 4.18 -4.49
N TYR A 94 13.33 4.78 -5.36
CA TYR A 94 13.81 5.76 -6.33
C TYR A 94 13.51 7.16 -5.84
N ALA A 95 14.55 7.95 -5.57
CA ALA A 95 14.39 9.34 -5.18
C ALA A 95 13.83 10.15 -6.35
N VAL A 96 12.85 10.99 -6.06
CA VAL A 96 12.18 11.87 -7.01
C VAL A 96 12.12 13.29 -6.46
N ARG A 97 12.12 14.28 -7.35
CA ARG A 97 12.06 15.70 -7.01
C ARG A 97 10.90 16.36 -7.74
N LEU A 98 10.09 17.13 -7.01
CA LEU A 98 9.04 17.97 -7.57
C LEU A 98 9.56 19.40 -7.71
N THR A 99 9.84 19.83 -8.94
CA THR A 99 10.42 21.15 -9.23
C THR A 99 9.47 22.30 -8.90
N SER A 100 10.01 23.51 -8.74
CA SER A 100 9.22 24.73 -8.52
C SER A 100 8.25 25.06 -9.67
N ASN A 101 8.44 24.47 -10.86
CA ASN A 101 7.52 24.60 -12.00
C ASN A 101 6.57 23.38 -12.12
N GLY A 102 6.51 22.50 -11.11
CA GLY A 102 5.62 21.33 -11.08
C GLY A 102 6.07 20.13 -11.90
N ASP A 103 7.25 20.16 -12.51
CA ASP A 103 7.83 19.00 -13.18
C ASP A 103 8.33 17.96 -12.16
N ILE A 104 8.39 16.69 -12.58
CA ILE A 104 8.85 15.55 -11.77
C ILE A 104 10.18 15.05 -12.34
N GLN A 105 11.23 15.03 -11.52
CA GLN A 105 12.55 14.55 -11.89
C GLN A 105 12.90 13.27 -11.12
N THR A 106 13.35 12.23 -11.81
CA THR A 106 13.95 11.06 -11.16
C THR A 106 15.39 11.38 -10.82
N MET A 107 15.73 11.36 -9.53
CA MET A 107 17.08 11.61 -9.03
C MET A 107 17.94 10.34 -9.07
N GLY A 108 17.31 9.17 -9.00
CA GLY A 108 17.97 7.88 -9.13
C GLY A 108 17.56 6.89 -8.04
N ARG A 109 18.11 5.68 -8.14
CA ARG A 109 17.96 4.61 -7.15
C ARG A 109 18.73 4.97 -5.87
N HIS A 110 18.10 4.88 -4.71
CA HIS A 110 18.68 5.35 -3.45
C HIS A 110 19.10 4.19 -2.54
N HIS A 111 20.34 4.26 -2.04
CA HIS A 111 21.01 3.15 -1.34
C HIS A 111 21.18 3.37 0.18
N PHE A 112 20.73 4.51 0.73
CA PHE A 112 20.83 4.84 2.17
C PHE A 112 22.23 4.58 2.75
N ASP A 113 23.27 5.18 2.13
CA ASP A 113 24.68 5.00 2.51
C ASP A 113 25.11 3.53 2.57
N GLN A 114 24.61 2.71 1.64
CA GLN A 114 24.84 1.27 1.53
C GLN A 114 24.25 0.44 2.69
N LYS A 115 23.49 1.06 3.60
CA LYS A 115 22.83 0.36 4.71
C LYS A 115 21.56 -0.39 4.28
N LEU A 116 21.07 -0.14 3.06
CA LEU A 116 19.97 -0.87 2.44
C LEU A 116 20.46 -1.57 1.17
N SER A 117 20.63 -2.89 1.25
CA SER A 117 21.17 -3.73 0.18
C SER A 117 20.10 -4.28 -0.78
N GLU A 118 18.85 -4.32 -0.34
CA GLU A 118 17.71 -4.89 -1.08
C GLU A 118 16.48 -4.00 -0.90
N GLY A 119 15.43 -4.27 -1.68
CA GLY A 119 14.17 -3.51 -1.59
C GLY A 119 13.56 -3.49 -0.20
N MET A 120 12.62 -2.57 -0.02
CA MET A 120 11.80 -2.44 1.19
C MET A 120 10.33 -2.44 0.78
N THR A 121 9.43 -2.63 1.76
CA THR A 121 7.99 -2.51 1.57
C THR A 121 7.63 -1.23 0.82
N ALA A 122 6.57 -1.31 0.00
CA ALA A 122 5.94 -0.14 -0.57
C ALA A 122 5.02 0.58 0.43
N HIS A 123 4.84 0.07 1.63
CA HIS A 123 4.00 0.67 2.67
C HIS A 123 4.75 1.00 3.96
N PRO A 124 5.89 1.71 3.90
CA PRO A 124 6.52 2.22 5.12
C PRO A 124 5.56 3.12 5.89
N LYS A 125 5.56 3.01 7.21
CA LYS A 125 4.70 3.81 8.10
C LYS A 125 5.54 4.87 8.80
N ILE A 126 5.13 6.13 8.69
CA ILE A 126 5.75 7.26 9.39
C ILE A 126 4.98 7.48 10.69
N ASP A 127 5.70 7.60 11.79
CA ASP A 127 5.13 8.12 13.03
C ASP A 127 4.98 9.64 12.94
N PRO A 128 3.75 10.19 13.00
CA PRO A 128 3.56 11.63 12.89
C PRO A 128 4.13 12.42 14.09
N GLU A 129 4.40 11.79 15.24
CA GLU A 129 4.99 12.44 16.42
C GLU A 129 6.53 12.49 16.34
N THR A 130 7.18 11.39 15.97
CA THR A 130 8.66 11.31 15.97
C THR A 130 9.29 11.58 14.61
N GLY A 131 8.51 11.47 13.52
CA GLY A 131 9.00 11.51 12.14
C GLY A 131 9.78 10.26 11.72
N GLU A 132 9.95 9.28 12.60
CA GLU A 132 10.61 8.02 12.28
C GLU A 132 9.78 7.20 11.30
N THR A 133 10.47 6.48 10.42
CA THR A 133 9.85 5.65 9.39
C THR A 133 10.14 4.19 9.68
N PHE A 134 9.10 3.38 9.78
CA PHE A 134 9.20 1.95 10.01
C PHE A 134 8.95 1.21 8.71
N ALA A 135 9.76 0.17 8.46
CA ALA A 135 9.74 -0.55 7.21
C ALA A 135 10.16 -2.01 7.42
N PHE A 136 9.98 -2.80 6.38
CA PHE A 136 10.46 -4.17 6.37
C PHE A 136 10.80 -4.57 4.94
N ARG A 137 11.31 -5.79 4.78
CA ARG A 137 11.37 -6.50 3.50
C ARG A 137 10.97 -7.96 3.71
N TYR A 138 10.43 -8.59 2.68
CA TYR A 138 10.11 -10.01 2.70
C TYR A 138 10.69 -10.73 1.48
N ARG A 139 10.89 -12.04 1.58
CA ARG A 139 11.59 -12.86 0.58
C ARG A 139 10.94 -14.24 0.43
N ALA A 140 11.26 -14.92 -0.67
CA ALA A 140 10.94 -16.34 -0.86
C ALA A 140 11.95 -17.30 -0.17
N VAL A 141 13.00 -16.76 0.45
CA VAL A 141 14.06 -17.52 1.16
C VAL A 141 14.30 -16.92 2.55
N PRO A 142 14.73 -17.73 3.55
CA PRO A 142 15.03 -17.23 4.89
C PRO A 142 16.17 -16.18 4.91
N PRO A 143 16.12 -15.17 5.82
CA PRO A 143 14.96 -14.81 6.64
C PRO A 143 13.81 -14.30 5.74
N PHE A 144 12.61 -14.86 5.93
CA PHE A 144 11.46 -14.54 5.07
C PHE A 144 10.89 -13.14 5.33
N LEU A 145 11.13 -12.59 6.53
CA LEU A 145 10.78 -11.24 6.95
C LEU A 145 11.97 -10.62 7.67
N THR A 146 12.24 -9.35 7.38
CA THR A 146 13.27 -8.56 8.06
C THR A 146 12.73 -7.16 8.29
N TYR A 147 12.68 -6.74 9.56
CA TYR A 147 12.18 -5.44 10.00
C TYR A 147 13.34 -4.46 10.18
N PHE A 148 13.09 -3.16 9.95
CA PHE A 148 14.05 -2.09 10.22
C PHE A 148 13.33 -0.74 10.30
N ARG A 149 14.04 0.27 10.78
CA ARG A 149 13.51 1.64 10.87
C ARG A 149 14.53 2.67 10.42
N PHE A 150 14.02 3.87 10.19
CA PHE A 150 14.78 5.07 9.88
C PHE A 150 14.44 6.15 10.90
N ASN A 151 15.45 6.89 11.33
CA ASN A 151 15.24 8.15 12.02
C ASN A 151 14.53 9.16 11.09
N ALA A 152 14.01 10.25 11.65
CA ALA A 152 13.36 11.32 10.87
C ALA A 152 14.27 11.95 9.80
N ASP A 153 15.59 11.94 10.02
CA ASP A 153 16.61 12.42 9.08
C ASP A 153 16.91 11.42 7.94
N GLY A 154 16.32 10.22 7.97
CA GLY A 154 16.55 9.16 6.99
C GLY A 154 17.69 8.20 7.35
N THR A 155 18.32 8.35 8.52
CA THR A 155 19.37 7.44 8.98
C THR A 155 18.77 6.07 9.31
N LYS A 156 19.20 5.04 8.56
CA LYS A 156 18.75 3.65 8.74
C LYS A 156 19.40 2.98 9.96
N HIS A 157 18.60 2.24 10.72
CA HIS A 157 19.02 1.33 11.81
C HIS A 157 19.35 -0.09 11.30
N PRO A 158 20.02 -0.93 12.12
CA PRO A 158 20.27 -2.33 11.80
C PRO A 158 19.00 -3.12 11.44
N ASP A 159 19.19 -4.18 10.66
CA ASP A 159 18.12 -5.11 10.30
C ASP A 159 17.80 -6.05 11.48
N VAL A 160 16.50 -6.33 11.66
CA VAL A 160 15.95 -7.28 12.63
C VAL A 160 15.35 -8.46 11.85
N PRO A 161 16.11 -9.54 11.62
CA PRO A 161 15.58 -10.73 10.93
C PRO A 161 14.60 -11.49 11.83
N ILE A 162 13.48 -11.93 11.25
CA ILE A 162 12.43 -12.66 11.97
C ILE A 162 12.46 -14.13 11.54
N PHE A 163 13.22 -14.98 12.24
CA PHE A 163 13.33 -16.41 11.92
C PHE A 163 12.16 -17.25 12.46
N SER A 164 11.38 -16.69 13.39
CA SER A 164 10.11 -17.27 13.86
C SER A 164 9.03 -17.35 12.77
N MET A 165 9.18 -16.60 11.67
CA MET A 165 8.44 -16.82 10.43
C MET A 165 9.10 -17.96 9.64
N ARG A 166 8.46 -19.13 9.58
CA ARG A 166 9.08 -20.37 9.08
C ARG A 166 8.75 -20.74 7.64
N ARG A 167 7.86 -19.99 7.00
CA ARG A 167 7.41 -20.21 5.62
C ARG A 167 7.31 -18.86 4.91
N PRO A 168 7.52 -18.81 3.58
CA PRO A 168 7.34 -17.58 2.82
C PRO A 168 5.86 -17.17 2.77
N SER A 169 5.64 -15.87 2.71
CA SER A 169 4.33 -15.24 2.58
C SER A 169 4.47 -13.96 1.79
N ILE A 170 3.42 -13.58 1.07
CA ILE A 170 3.25 -12.19 0.68
C ILE A 170 2.91 -11.39 1.93
N ILE A 171 3.78 -10.45 2.30
CA ILE A 171 3.49 -9.43 3.31
C ILE A 171 3.58 -8.09 2.59
N HIS A 172 2.46 -7.65 2.03
CA HIS A 172 2.40 -6.42 1.24
C HIS A 172 2.48 -5.18 2.14
N ASP A 173 1.71 -5.19 3.23
CA ASP A 173 1.61 -4.09 4.18
C ASP A 173 1.77 -4.58 5.63
N PHE A 174 1.97 -3.66 6.56
CA PHE A 174 2.09 -3.87 8.00
C PHE A 174 1.55 -2.65 8.73
N ALA A 175 1.21 -2.77 10.01
CA ALA A 175 0.76 -1.61 10.81
C ALA A 175 1.77 -1.27 11.91
N ILE A 176 1.68 -0.06 12.44
CA ILE A 176 2.39 0.36 13.65
C ILE A 176 1.39 0.86 14.69
N THR A 177 1.74 0.78 15.97
CA THR A 177 1.12 1.50 17.09
C THR A 177 2.17 2.39 17.75
N LYS A 178 1.86 3.04 18.87
CA LYS A 178 2.88 3.74 19.65
C LYS A 178 3.96 2.78 20.15
N LYS A 179 3.60 1.51 20.42
CA LYS A 179 4.48 0.51 21.04
C LYS A 179 4.98 -0.57 20.07
N TYR A 180 4.21 -0.94 19.06
CA TYR A 180 4.44 -2.18 18.29
C TYR A 180 4.48 -1.98 16.77
N ALA A 181 5.19 -2.85 16.08
CA ALA A 181 5.02 -3.17 14.67
C ALA A 181 4.22 -4.47 14.54
N ILE A 182 3.26 -4.49 13.59
CA ILE A 182 2.28 -5.58 13.44
C ILE A 182 2.35 -6.11 12.02
N PHE A 183 2.62 -7.41 11.88
CA PHE A 183 2.69 -8.13 10.61
C PHE A 183 1.58 -9.16 10.53
N VAL A 184 1.09 -9.44 9.31
CA VAL A 184 0.08 -10.47 9.08
C VAL A 184 0.66 -11.51 8.14
N ASP A 185 0.84 -12.72 8.66
CA ASP A 185 1.31 -13.89 7.93
C ASP A 185 0.10 -14.60 7.31
N ILE A 186 -0.10 -14.40 6.00
CA ILE A 186 -1.32 -14.79 5.27
C ILE A 186 -1.16 -16.11 4.49
N GLN A 187 -2.23 -16.60 3.85
CA GLN A 187 -2.24 -17.84 3.05
C GLN A 187 -1.67 -17.68 1.64
N LEU A 188 -1.35 -16.46 1.21
CA LEU A 188 -0.66 -16.22 -0.05
C LEU A 188 0.84 -16.40 0.14
N THR A 189 1.43 -17.33 -0.60
CA THR A 189 2.83 -17.72 -0.54
C THR A 189 3.55 -17.38 -1.84
N LEU A 190 4.88 -17.38 -1.81
CA LEU A 190 5.72 -17.26 -3.00
C LEU A 190 6.27 -18.63 -3.39
N ASP A 191 5.98 -19.08 -4.61
CA ASP A 191 6.55 -20.29 -5.20
C ASP A 191 7.13 -20.02 -6.60
N PRO A 192 8.37 -19.52 -6.67
CA PRO A 192 9.05 -19.29 -7.94
C PRO A 192 9.29 -20.59 -8.74
N ILE A 193 9.39 -21.74 -8.07
CA ILE A 193 9.62 -23.04 -8.74
C ILE A 193 8.35 -23.43 -9.49
N LYS A 194 7.18 -23.29 -8.88
CA LYS A 194 5.90 -23.50 -9.56
C LYS A 194 5.72 -22.53 -10.73
N MET A 195 6.02 -21.25 -10.57
CA MET A 195 5.99 -20.28 -11.68
C MET A 195 6.83 -20.75 -12.88
N ILE A 196 8.04 -21.27 -12.63
CA ILE A 196 8.90 -21.76 -13.70
C ILE A 196 8.37 -23.07 -14.30
N THR A 197 7.87 -24.00 -13.48
CA THR A 197 7.50 -25.35 -13.94
C THR A 197 6.11 -25.41 -14.58
N THR A 198 5.11 -24.76 -13.99
CA THR A 198 3.72 -24.78 -14.48
C THR A 198 3.31 -23.50 -15.21
N GLY A 199 4.07 -22.42 -15.07
CA GLY A 199 3.63 -21.08 -15.49
C GLY A 199 2.62 -20.46 -14.52
N GLY A 200 2.21 -19.23 -14.82
CA GLY A 200 1.30 -18.42 -14.03
C GLY A 200 2.00 -17.47 -13.06
N SER A 201 1.23 -16.95 -12.09
CA SER A 201 1.74 -16.08 -11.03
C SER A 201 2.67 -16.87 -10.08
N PRO A 202 3.76 -16.27 -9.56
CA PRO A 202 4.53 -16.87 -8.47
C PRO A 202 3.79 -16.83 -7.13
N VAL A 203 2.66 -16.12 -7.05
CA VAL A 203 1.84 -16.06 -5.84
C VAL A 203 0.88 -17.24 -5.85
N VAL A 204 0.92 -18.04 -4.78
CA VAL A 204 0.12 -19.26 -4.66
C VAL A 204 -0.67 -19.23 -3.35
N PHE A 205 -1.95 -19.55 -3.43
CA PHE A 205 -2.78 -19.78 -2.26
C PHE A 205 -2.50 -21.16 -1.64
N ASP A 206 -2.07 -21.18 -0.39
CA ASP A 206 -1.90 -22.40 0.41
C ASP A 206 -3.03 -22.51 1.46
N PRO A 207 -4.10 -23.30 1.21
CA PRO A 207 -5.20 -23.43 2.15
C PRO A 207 -4.79 -24.13 3.46
N SER A 208 -3.67 -24.87 3.48
CA SER A 208 -3.21 -25.59 4.67
C SER A 208 -2.51 -24.69 5.69
N LYS A 209 -2.13 -23.48 5.26
CA LYS A 209 -1.43 -22.52 6.11
C LYS A 209 -2.40 -21.80 7.03
N VAL A 210 -2.11 -21.85 8.33
CA VAL A 210 -2.84 -21.07 9.34
C VAL A 210 -2.30 -19.65 9.34
N THR A 211 -3.19 -18.68 9.12
CA THR A 211 -2.88 -17.26 9.15
C THR A 211 -2.58 -16.78 10.58
N ARG A 212 -1.64 -15.85 10.73
CA ARG A 212 -1.16 -15.38 12.04
C ARG A 212 -0.94 -13.87 12.06
N ILE A 213 -1.15 -13.25 13.22
CA ILE A 213 -0.73 -11.87 13.48
C ILE A 213 0.56 -11.90 14.31
N GLY A 214 1.60 -11.25 13.83
CA GLY A 214 2.88 -11.06 14.52
C GLY A 214 2.94 -9.67 15.14
N VAL A 215 3.27 -9.59 16.42
CA VAL A 215 3.44 -8.35 17.17
C VAL A 215 4.87 -8.29 17.68
N LEU A 216 5.58 -7.21 17.33
CA LEU A 216 6.97 -6.96 17.72
C LEU A 216 7.06 -5.56 18.34
N PRO A 217 7.78 -5.36 19.46
CA PRO A 217 8.10 -4.00 19.91
C PRO A 217 8.76 -3.21 18.78
N ARG A 218 8.28 -2.00 18.48
CA ARG A 218 8.75 -1.23 17.31
C ARG A 218 10.22 -0.80 17.37
N TYR A 219 10.81 -0.85 18.57
CA TYR A 219 12.24 -0.58 18.80
C TYR A 219 13.05 -1.83 19.11
N ALA A 220 12.51 -3.02 18.82
CA ALA A 220 13.22 -4.27 19.02
C ALA A 220 14.56 -4.28 18.28
N VAL A 221 15.57 -4.86 18.92
CA VAL A 221 16.92 -5.04 18.35
C VAL A 221 17.13 -6.45 17.78
N ASP A 222 16.27 -7.38 18.16
CA ASP A 222 16.20 -8.77 17.69
C ASP A 222 14.73 -9.25 17.75
N GLU A 223 14.47 -10.51 17.40
CA GLU A 223 13.11 -11.08 17.40
C GLU A 223 12.66 -11.69 18.74
N SER A 224 13.44 -11.56 19.83
CA SER A 224 13.16 -12.27 21.09
C SER A 224 11.79 -11.96 21.70
N GLU A 225 11.27 -10.77 21.43
CA GLU A 225 9.95 -10.29 21.87
C GLU A 225 8.86 -10.44 20.80
N MET A 226 9.14 -11.11 19.67
CA MET A 226 8.14 -11.39 18.63
C MET A 226 7.08 -12.36 19.16
N ARG A 227 5.81 -12.01 18.97
CA ARG A 227 4.66 -12.83 19.40
C ARG A 227 3.72 -13.11 18.25
N TRP A 228 3.44 -14.38 18.00
CA TRP A 228 2.53 -14.82 16.95
C TRP A 228 1.20 -15.32 17.52
N PHE A 229 0.08 -14.78 17.03
CA PHE A 229 -1.27 -15.17 17.37
C PHE A 229 -1.92 -15.85 16.17
N ASN A 230 -2.47 -17.05 16.35
CA ASN A 230 -3.16 -17.76 15.27
C ASN A 230 -4.53 -17.12 15.04
N VAL A 231 -4.83 -16.73 13.81
CA VAL A 231 -6.07 -16.07 13.43
C VAL A 231 -6.56 -16.62 12.09
N PRO A 232 -7.11 -17.85 12.04
CA PRO A 232 -7.47 -18.52 10.78
C PRO A 232 -8.39 -17.68 9.87
N GLY A 233 -8.14 -17.72 8.57
CA GLY A 233 -8.97 -17.02 7.57
C GLY A 233 -8.81 -15.50 7.56
N LEU A 234 -7.64 -15.00 7.99
CA LEU A 234 -7.29 -13.57 7.96
C LEU A 234 -6.22 -13.33 6.89
N ASN A 235 -6.62 -12.79 5.74
CA ASN A 235 -5.75 -12.49 4.60
C ASN A 235 -5.77 -11.00 4.30
N ILE A 236 -4.87 -10.26 4.96
CA ILE A 236 -4.76 -8.81 4.82
C ILE A 236 -3.72 -8.48 3.75
N LEU A 237 -4.12 -7.70 2.74
CA LEU A 237 -3.19 -7.08 1.77
C LEU A 237 -2.81 -5.65 2.19
N HIS A 238 -3.79 -4.85 2.61
CA HIS A 238 -3.59 -3.48 3.08
C HIS A 238 -4.02 -3.36 4.54
N THR A 239 -3.26 -2.60 5.33
CA THR A 239 -3.66 -2.20 6.67
C THR A 239 -4.22 -0.77 6.63
N ILE A 240 -5.31 -0.51 7.35
CA ILE A 240 -5.87 0.85 7.43
C ILE A 240 -5.19 1.61 8.56
N ASN A 241 -5.22 1.05 9.77
CA ASN A 241 -4.53 1.61 10.93
C ASN A 241 -4.43 0.58 12.06
N ALA A 242 -3.58 0.85 13.05
CA ALA A 242 -3.57 0.15 14.32
C ALA A 242 -3.24 1.11 15.47
N TRP A 243 -3.65 0.76 16.68
CA TRP A 243 -3.31 1.53 17.88
C TRP A 243 -3.32 0.67 19.14
N ASP A 244 -2.66 1.16 20.18
CA ASP A 244 -2.73 0.58 21.52
C ASP A 244 -4.06 1.03 22.17
N ASP A 245 -4.87 0.09 22.64
CA ASP A 245 -6.13 0.39 23.33
C ASP A 245 -5.85 0.68 24.80
N ASP A 246 -5.81 1.96 25.16
CA ASP A 246 -5.54 2.43 26.52
C ASP A 246 -6.80 2.39 27.42
N GLN A 247 -7.63 1.34 27.31
CA GLN A 247 -8.78 1.13 28.20
C GLN A 247 -8.29 0.92 29.65
N GLU A 248 -8.99 1.53 30.61
CA GLU A 248 -8.63 1.44 32.04
C GLU A 248 -8.97 0.09 32.67
N ASP A 249 -9.85 -0.70 32.05
CA ASP A 249 -10.22 -2.03 32.55
C ASP A 249 -9.03 -3.00 32.45
N ASP A 250 -8.65 -3.61 33.58
CA ASP A 250 -7.51 -4.52 33.69
C ASP A 250 -7.63 -5.74 32.74
N LEU A 251 -8.86 -6.13 32.37
CA LEU A 251 -9.14 -7.22 31.42
C LEU A 251 -8.76 -6.86 29.98
N ASP A 252 -8.91 -5.59 29.59
CA ASP A 252 -8.63 -5.08 28.24
C ASP A 252 -7.27 -4.39 28.13
N LYS A 253 -6.55 -4.25 29.25
CA LYS A 253 -5.18 -3.70 29.28
C LYS A 253 -4.23 -4.51 28.39
N ASP A 254 -3.34 -3.79 27.70
CA ASP A 254 -2.41 -4.34 26.70
C ASP A 254 -3.12 -4.97 25.49
N THR A 255 -4.23 -4.37 25.05
CA THR A 255 -4.91 -4.74 23.81
C THR A 255 -4.43 -3.85 22.67
N ILE A 256 -4.17 -4.45 21.51
CA ILE A 256 -3.96 -3.73 20.26
C ILE A 256 -5.27 -3.78 19.47
N VAL A 257 -5.66 -2.66 18.86
CA VAL A 257 -6.69 -2.66 17.81
C VAL A 257 -6.03 -2.55 16.45
N LEU A 258 -6.41 -3.44 15.53
CA LEU A 258 -6.01 -3.41 14.12
C LEU A 258 -7.27 -3.27 13.26
N VAL A 259 -7.26 -2.37 12.28
CA VAL A 259 -8.34 -2.21 11.31
C VAL A 259 -7.78 -2.47 9.92
N ALA A 260 -8.36 -3.43 9.20
CA ALA A 260 -7.92 -3.79 7.85
C ALA A 260 -9.02 -4.49 7.05
N PRO A 261 -9.04 -4.34 5.71
CA PRO A 261 -9.77 -5.26 4.83
C PRO A 261 -9.16 -6.67 4.90
N ASN A 262 -9.99 -7.63 5.28
CA ASN A 262 -9.70 -9.05 5.16
C ASN A 262 -10.21 -9.55 3.81
N VAL A 263 -9.33 -10.12 2.99
CA VAL A 263 -9.73 -10.79 1.74
C VAL A 263 -10.36 -12.14 2.07
N LEU A 264 -11.66 -12.26 1.77
CA LEU A 264 -12.48 -13.45 2.03
C LEU A 264 -12.30 -14.53 0.98
N SER A 265 -11.83 -14.16 -0.21
CA SER A 265 -11.58 -15.07 -1.34
C SER A 265 -10.13 -15.05 -1.84
N PRO A 266 -9.14 -15.33 -0.96
CA PRO A 266 -7.72 -15.21 -1.30
C PRO A 266 -7.27 -16.11 -2.46
N GLN A 267 -7.96 -17.24 -2.68
CA GLN A 267 -7.70 -18.14 -3.80
C GLN A 267 -7.92 -17.52 -5.18
N TYR A 268 -8.67 -16.42 -5.27
CA TYR A 268 -8.94 -15.75 -6.54
C TYR A 268 -8.03 -14.55 -6.81
N ILE A 269 -7.17 -14.17 -5.86
CA ILE A 269 -6.20 -13.10 -6.07
C ILE A 269 -5.25 -13.52 -7.20
N PHE A 270 -5.06 -12.64 -8.18
CA PHE A 270 -4.28 -12.87 -9.42
C PHE A 270 -4.86 -13.90 -10.40
N GLU A 271 -6.03 -14.50 -10.12
CA GLU A 271 -6.68 -15.48 -11.01
C GLU A 271 -8.07 -15.01 -11.49
N ARG A 272 -8.94 -14.59 -10.57
CA ARG A 272 -10.36 -14.27 -10.83
C ARG A 272 -10.83 -13.06 -10.01
N TRP A 273 -10.40 -11.88 -10.44
CA TRP A 273 -10.71 -10.61 -9.76
C TRP A 273 -12.21 -10.29 -9.68
N ASP A 274 -13.03 -10.80 -10.59
CA ASP A 274 -14.49 -10.69 -10.54
C ASP A 274 -15.12 -11.38 -9.31
N LEU A 275 -14.42 -12.37 -8.75
CA LEU A 275 -14.82 -13.09 -7.53
C LEU A 275 -14.12 -12.55 -6.26
N PHE A 276 -13.41 -11.42 -6.38
CA PHE A 276 -12.73 -10.79 -5.26
C PHE A 276 -13.74 -10.22 -4.25
N ARG A 277 -13.61 -10.63 -2.99
CA ARG A 277 -14.41 -10.13 -1.88
C ARG A 277 -13.49 -9.79 -0.72
N SER A 278 -13.59 -8.56 -0.20
CA SER A 278 -13.02 -8.18 1.07
C SER A 278 -14.11 -7.74 2.05
N SER A 279 -13.78 -7.78 3.34
CA SER A 279 -14.58 -7.23 4.43
C SER A 279 -13.67 -6.45 5.35
N VAL A 280 -14.01 -5.20 5.68
CA VAL A 280 -13.22 -4.42 6.64
C VAL A 280 -13.55 -4.93 8.03
N GLU A 281 -12.52 -5.36 8.74
CA GLU A 281 -12.62 -5.92 10.08
C GLU A 281 -11.84 -5.07 11.09
N LYS A 282 -12.44 -4.86 12.26
CA LYS A 282 -11.80 -4.35 13.46
C LYS A 282 -11.43 -5.55 14.33
N MET A 283 -10.13 -5.70 14.57
CA MET A 283 -9.53 -6.78 15.35
C MET A 283 -9.05 -6.25 16.68
N ARG A 284 -9.33 -6.96 17.78
CA ARG A 284 -8.73 -6.69 19.10
C ARG A 284 -7.80 -7.84 19.44
N ILE A 285 -6.54 -7.54 19.72
CA ILE A 285 -5.49 -8.52 20.03
C ILE A 285 -5.08 -8.29 21.48
N ASN A 286 -5.55 -9.12 22.40
CA ASN A 286 -5.20 -9.00 23.81
C ASN A 286 -3.85 -9.68 24.05
N LEU A 287 -2.83 -8.89 24.38
CA LEU A 287 -1.46 -9.39 24.56
C LEU A 287 -1.28 -10.16 25.87
N LYS A 288 -2.19 -10.11 26.84
CA LYS A 288 -2.06 -10.94 28.05
C LYS A 288 -2.66 -12.33 27.84
N THR A 289 -3.88 -12.40 27.34
CA THR A 289 -4.63 -13.65 27.18
C THR A 289 -4.30 -14.37 25.87
N GLY A 290 -3.79 -13.64 24.87
CA GLY A 290 -3.56 -14.13 23.52
C GLY A 290 -4.83 -14.32 22.70
N ILE A 291 -5.98 -13.85 23.19
CA ILE A 291 -7.25 -13.88 22.47
C ILE A 291 -7.25 -12.79 21.41
N VAL A 292 -7.65 -13.16 20.19
CA VAL A 292 -7.91 -12.23 19.09
C VAL A 292 -9.40 -12.28 18.75
N THR A 293 -10.09 -11.16 18.87
CA THR A 293 -11.48 -11.01 18.42
C THR A 293 -11.54 -10.24 17.11
N ARG A 294 -12.54 -10.55 16.28
CA ARG A 294 -12.73 -9.99 14.94
C ARG A 294 -14.16 -9.54 14.78
N GLN A 295 -14.34 -8.33 14.30
CA GLN A 295 -15.66 -7.75 14.04
C GLN A 295 -15.66 -7.10 12.66
N PRO A 296 -16.45 -7.60 11.69
CA PRO A 296 -16.76 -6.86 10.47
C PRO A 296 -17.44 -5.53 10.81
N ILE A 297 -17.01 -4.45 10.17
CA ILE A 297 -17.55 -3.09 10.40
C ILE A 297 -18.27 -2.50 9.18
N SER A 298 -18.32 -3.24 8.07
CA SER A 298 -19.11 -2.86 6.90
C SER A 298 -19.50 -4.12 6.14
N VAL A 299 -20.73 -4.13 5.61
CA VAL A 299 -21.20 -5.18 4.69
C VAL A 299 -20.74 -4.96 3.25
N ARG A 300 -20.25 -3.76 2.92
CA ARG A 300 -19.69 -3.42 1.61
C ARG A 300 -18.28 -4.00 1.45
N ASN A 301 -17.99 -4.44 0.22
CA ASN A 301 -16.63 -4.70 -0.24
C ASN A 301 -15.86 -3.37 -0.27
N ILE A 302 -14.76 -3.27 0.47
CA ILE A 302 -13.98 -2.04 0.62
C ILE A 302 -12.49 -2.38 0.61
N GLU A 303 -11.72 -1.64 -0.17
CA GLU A 303 -10.25 -1.72 -0.25
C GLU A 303 -9.64 -0.31 -0.21
N PHE A 304 -8.30 -0.22 -0.22
CA PHE A 304 -7.58 1.06 -0.24
C PHE A 304 -8.06 2.03 0.86
N GLY A 305 -8.13 1.51 2.09
CA GLY A 305 -8.54 2.31 3.24
C GLY A 305 -7.51 3.38 3.59
N MET A 306 -8.01 4.58 3.86
CA MET A 306 -7.26 5.80 4.11
C MET A 306 -7.81 6.49 5.36
N ILE A 307 -6.94 7.12 6.13
CA ILE A 307 -7.31 7.89 7.33
C ILE A 307 -6.72 9.29 7.25
N ASN A 308 -7.09 10.14 8.20
CA ASN A 308 -6.29 11.33 8.47
C ASN A 308 -4.90 10.89 8.98
N HIS A 309 -3.84 11.17 8.21
CA HIS A 309 -2.47 10.72 8.51
C HIS A 309 -1.93 11.19 9.87
N ALA A 310 -2.49 12.24 10.48
CA ALA A 310 -2.12 12.65 11.84
C ALA A 310 -2.42 11.57 12.90
N TYR A 311 -3.23 10.57 12.55
CA TYR A 311 -3.68 9.48 13.41
C TYR A 311 -3.03 8.13 13.07
N VAL A 312 -2.05 8.06 12.18
CA VAL A 312 -1.28 6.82 11.95
C VAL A 312 -0.68 6.34 13.28
N GLY A 313 -0.96 5.09 13.65
CA GLY A 313 -0.50 4.51 14.92
C GLY A 313 -1.30 4.94 16.16
N LYS A 314 -2.36 5.74 15.99
CA LYS A 314 -3.23 6.26 17.04
C LYS A 314 -4.68 5.90 16.76
N LYS A 315 -5.51 5.91 17.80
CA LYS A 315 -6.95 5.69 17.64
C LYS A 315 -7.54 6.76 16.72
N ASN A 316 -8.15 6.33 15.64
CA ASN A 316 -8.89 7.18 14.69
C ASN A 316 -10.36 6.77 14.68
N LYS A 317 -11.23 7.70 14.32
CA LYS A 317 -12.67 7.51 14.21
C LYS A 317 -13.11 7.25 12.78
N PHE A 318 -12.53 7.94 11.80
CA PHE A 318 -13.00 7.91 10.42
C PHE A 318 -12.03 7.17 9.51
N VAL A 319 -12.61 6.41 8.58
CA VAL A 319 -11.90 5.70 7.52
C VAL A 319 -12.56 6.03 6.19
N TYR A 320 -11.78 6.34 5.17
CA TYR A 320 -12.24 6.53 3.80
C TYR A 320 -11.75 5.35 2.96
N GLY A 321 -12.62 4.70 2.20
CA GLY A 321 -12.24 3.51 1.44
C GLY A 321 -12.82 3.48 0.04
N SER A 322 -12.15 2.81 -0.88
CA SER A 322 -12.63 2.54 -2.23
C SER A 322 -13.71 1.46 -2.20
N VAL A 323 -14.80 1.68 -2.93
CA VAL A 323 -15.80 0.65 -3.21
C VAL A 323 -15.47 0.02 -4.56
N PRO A 324 -15.09 -1.27 -4.62
CA PRO A 324 -14.95 -1.99 -5.88
C PRO A 324 -16.27 -1.98 -6.64
N GLY A 325 -16.22 -1.69 -7.93
CA GLY A 325 -17.35 -1.82 -8.85
C GLY A 325 -17.68 -3.27 -9.13
N GLU A 326 -18.93 -3.53 -9.49
CA GLU A 326 -19.31 -4.83 -10.04
C GLU A 326 -18.73 -4.97 -11.44
N THR A 327 -17.89 -5.98 -11.65
CA THR A 327 -17.35 -6.29 -12.98
C THR A 327 -18.49 -6.80 -13.85
N MET A 328 -18.87 -6.02 -14.87
CA MET A 328 -20.06 -6.31 -15.69
C MET A 328 -19.84 -7.38 -16.77
N LEU A 329 -18.60 -7.81 -16.99
CA LEU A 329 -18.25 -8.79 -18.02
C LEU A 329 -17.60 -10.01 -17.37
N ALA A 330 -18.18 -11.19 -17.61
CA ALA A 330 -17.75 -12.47 -17.04
C ALA A 330 -16.31 -12.87 -17.43
N ASP A 331 -15.75 -12.24 -18.47
CA ASP A 331 -14.42 -12.53 -19.02
C ASP A 331 -13.39 -11.40 -18.78
N ASP A 332 -13.74 -10.36 -18.00
CA ASP A 332 -12.79 -9.32 -17.62
C ASP A 332 -12.00 -9.75 -16.37
N HIS A 333 -10.79 -10.25 -16.61
CA HIS A 333 -9.85 -10.65 -15.55
C HIS A 333 -9.04 -9.47 -14.98
N SER A 334 -9.40 -8.21 -15.26
CA SER A 334 -8.71 -7.06 -14.67
C SER A 334 -9.07 -6.86 -13.20
N MET A 335 -8.20 -6.19 -12.44
CA MET A 335 -8.48 -5.83 -11.06
C MET A 335 -9.80 -5.04 -10.95
N PRO A 336 -10.59 -5.24 -9.88
CA PRO A 336 -11.85 -4.55 -9.71
C PRO A 336 -11.64 -3.04 -9.72
N LYS A 337 -12.34 -2.35 -10.60
CA LYS A 337 -12.24 -0.90 -10.76
C LYS A 337 -12.96 -0.22 -9.59
N CYS A 338 -12.40 0.83 -9.00
CA CYS A 338 -13.03 1.55 -7.89
C CYS A 338 -14.23 2.37 -8.38
N ALA A 339 -15.46 1.99 -8.04
CA ALA A 339 -16.69 2.66 -8.48
C ALA A 339 -17.14 3.82 -7.58
N GLY A 340 -16.54 3.97 -6.40
CA GLY A 340 -16.91 5.02 -5.46
C GLY A 340 -16.04 5.07 -4.21
N VAL A 341 -16.40 5.96 -3.29
CA VAL A 341 -15.76 6.16 -1.99
C VAL A 341 -16.79 6.05 -0.88
N VAL A 342 -16.44 5.39 0.22
CA VAL A 342 -17.21 5.38 1.46
C VAL A 342 -16.44 6.07 2.58
N LYS A 343 -17.18 6.60 3.56
CA LYS A 343 -16.67 7.01 4.86
C LYS A 343 -17.28 6.09 5.92
N LEU A 344 -16.44 5.47 6.73
CA LEU A 344 -16.81 4.67 7.89
C LEU A 344 -16.57 5.48 9.18
N ASP A 345 -17.41 5.26 10.19
CA ASP A 345 -17.25 5.75 11.56
C ASP A 345 -17.05 4.56 12.51
N LEU A 346 -15.82 4.40 13.02
CA LEU A 346 -15.38 3.27 13.84
C LEU A 346 -15.94 3.26 15.27
N ASP A 347 -16.62 4.34 15.69
CA ASP A 347 -17.33 4.42 16.97
C ASP A 347 -18.78 3.94 16.85
N VAL A 348 -19.35 3.93 15.64
CA VAL A 348 -20.72 3.47 15.41
C VAL A 348 -20.75 1.94 15.46
N SER A 349 -21.12 1.41 16.62
CA SER A 349 -21.52 0.01 16.78
C SER A 349 -23.00 -0.12 16.42
N SER A 350 -23.32 -0.30 15.14
CA SER A 350 -24.68 -0.70 14.78
C SER A 350 -24.83 -2.21 15.00
N ASP A 351 -25.97 -2.64 15.54
CA ASP A 351 -26.35 -4.06 15.76
C ASP A 351 -26.41 -4.91 14.46
N GLY A 352 -25.89 -4.39 13.34
CA GLY A 352 -25.77 -5.06 12.05
C GLY A 352 -24.38 -4.93 11.40
N GLY A 353 -23.37 -4.38 12.08
CA GLY A 353 -22.00 -4.27 11.55
C GLY A 353 -21.86 -3.31 10.37
N GLU A 354 -22.66 -2.25 10.33
CA GLU A 354 -22.59 -1.18 9.33
C GLU A 354 -22.12 0.12 9.97
N SER A 355 -20.88 0.50 9.68
CA SER A 355 -20.27 1.76 10.12
C SER A 355 -20.23 2.81 9.02
N THR A 356 -20.80 2.55 7.83
CA THR A 356 -20.84 3.54 6.72
C THR A 356 -21.72 4.73 7.08
N VAL A 357 -21.12 5.92 7.11
CA VAL A 357 -21.78 7.20 7.42
C VAL A 357 -21.87 8.15 6.21
N ALA A 358 -21.09 7.89 5.15
CA ALA A 358 -21.21 8.59 3.88
C ALA A 358 -20.75 7.72 2.71
N CYS A 359 -21.27 7.97 1.51
CA CYS A 359 -20.88 7.27 0.29
C CYS A 359 -21.07 8.16 -0.94
N ARG A 360 -20.12 8.07 -1.88
CA ARG A 360 -20.19 8.69 -3.21
C ARG A 360 -19.84 7.64 -4.27
N MET A 361 -20.85 7.22 -5.03
CA MET A 361 -20.63 6.46 -6.26
C MET A 361 -20.34 7.45 -7.41
N TYR A 362 -19.35 7.14 -8.25
CA TYR A 362 -18.97 8.03 -9.36
C TYR A 362 -19.95 8.02 -10.53
N GLY A 363 -20.84 7.03 -10.58
CA GLY A 363 -21.81 6.81 -11.64
C GLY A 363 -21.34 5.79 -12.69
N PRO A 364 -22.19 5.48 -13.69
CA PRO A 364 -21.92 4.43 -14.67
C PRO A 364 -20.63 4.70 -15.48
N ASN A 365 -19.79 3.66 -15.66
CA ASN A 365 -18.52 3.71 -16.39
C ASN A 365 -17.48 4.70 -15.84
N CYS A 366 -17.71 5.26 -14.65
CA CYS A 366 -16.79 6.16 -13.99
C CYS A 366 -16.10 5.42 -12.86
N TYR A 367 -14.78 5.33 -12.92
CA TYR A 367 -13.98 4.60 -11.96
C TYR A 367 -12.78 5.42 -11.50
N GLY A 368 -12.47 5.34 -10.21
CA GLY A 368 -11.32 6.00 -9.61
C GLY A 368 -10.24 5.02 -9.14
N GLY A 369 -9.53 5.41 -8.09
CA GLY A 369 -8.54 4.60 -7.38
C GLY A 369 -8.65 4.80 -5.87
N GLU A 370 -7.50 4.79 -5.19
CA GLU A 370 -7.39 5.10 -3.76
C GLU A 370 -7.88 6.54 -3.47
N PRO A 371 -8.84 6.73 -2.54
CA PRO A 371 -9.17 8.05 -2.02
C PRO A 371 -8.07 8.54 -1.08
N PHE A 372 -7.78 9.84 -1.10
CA PHE A 372 -6.78 10.44 -0.21
C PHE A 372 -7.41 11.53 0.66
N PHE A 373 -7.20 11.48 1.98
CA PHE A 373 -7.65 12.53 2.89
C PHE A 373 -6.63 13.66 2.98
N VAL A 374 -7.09 14.89 2.85
CA VAL A 374 -6.28 16.11 2.97
C VAL A 374 -6.89 17.00 4.05
N ALA A 375 -6.20 17.12 5.18
CA ALA A 375 -6.62 18.01 6.26
C ALA A 375 -6.65 19.47 5.78
N ARG A 376 -7.68 20.22 6.19
CA ARG A 376 -7.81 21.65 5.89
C ARG A 376 -6.70 22.46 6.56
N GLU A 377 -6.49 22.20 7.84
CA GLU A 377 -5.49 22.85 8.69
C GLU A 377 -4.72 21.77 9.46
N PRO A 378 -3.72 21.12 8.83
CA PRO A 378 -3.04 19.95 9.42
C PRO A 378 -2.32 20.25 10.73
N GLU A 379 -1.94 21.51 10.97
CA GLU A 379 -1.25 21.96 12.19
C GLU A 379 -2.20 22.44 13.29
N ASN A 380 -3.52 22.45 13.05
CA ASN A 380 -4.50 22.92 14.02
C ASN A 380 -4.91 21.75 14.94
N PRO A 381 -4.48 21.72 16.23
CA PRO A 381 -4.79 20.63 17.14
C PRO A 381 -6.28 20.58 17.54
N ASN A 382 -7.03 21.66 17.29
CA ASN A 382 -8.47 21.73 17.57
C ASN A 382 -9.34 21.33 16.36
N ALA A 383 -8.72 21.07 15.20
CA ALA A 383 -9.44 20.59 14.04
C ALA A 383 -10.06 19.22 14.34
N LYS A 384 -11.29 19.00 13.87
CA LYS A 384 -11.90 17.67 13.94
C LYS A 384 -11.15 16.72 13.01
N GLU A 385 -11.15 15.43 13.34
CA GLU A 385 -10.45 14.41 12.57
C GLU A 385 -10.79 14.42 11.07
N ASP A 386 -12.06 14.65 10.72
CA ASP A 386 -12.57 14.74 9.35
C ASP A 386 -12.60 16.16 8.78
N ASP A 387 -11.95 17.15 9.41
CA ASP A 387 -11.89 18.52 8.91
C ASP A 387 -10.93 18.67 7.74
N GLY A 388 -11.44 18.39 6.55
CA GLY A 388 -10.65 18.39 5.35
C GLY A 388 -11.44 17.97 4.13
N TYR A 389 -10.72 17.37 3.20
CA TYR A 389 -11.24 16.96 1.92
C TYR A 389 -10.82 15.53 1.61
N VAL A 390 -11.69 14.80 0.93
CA VAL A 390 -11.33 13.54 0.29
C VAL A 390 -11.13 13.82 -1.19
N VAL A 391 -9.96 13.47 -1.72
CA VAL A 391 -9.62 13.68 -3.12
C VAL A 391 -9.45 12.36 -3.86
N SER A 392 -9.79 12.35 -5.15
CA SER A 392 -9.70 11.14 -5.97
C SER A 392 -9.57 11.47 -7.45
N PHE A 393 -8.74 10.71 -8.17
CA PHE A 393 -8.77 10.66 -9.63
C PHE A 393 -9.95 9.80 -10.08
N VAL A 394 -10.69 10.26 -11.09
CA VAL A 394 -11.80 9.53 -11.70
C VAL A 394 -11.65 9.54 -13.21
N HIS A 395 -11.80 8.38 -13.83
CA HIS A 395 -11.79 8.18 -15.27
C HIS A 395 -13.16 7.72 -15.73
N ASP A 396 -13.69 8.40 -16.74
CA ASP A 396 -14.90 8.02 -17.45
C ASP A 396 -14.50 7.20 -18.67
N GLU A 397 -14.73 5.89 -18.65
CA GLU A 397 -14.35 4.98 -19.73
C GLU A 397 -15.21 5.17 -20.99
N LYS A 398 -16.41 5.77 -20.86
CA LYS A 398 -17.28 6.05 -22.01
C LYS A 398 -16.77 7.26 -22.80
N THR A 399 -16.36 8.32 -22.12
CA THR A 399 -15.90 9.56 -22.77
C THR A 399 -14.38 9.61 -22.96
N GLY A 400 -13.63 8.77 -22.23
CA GLY A 400 -12.18 8.80 -22.19
C GLY A 400 -11.61 9.93 -21.31
N GLU A 401 -12.46 10.73 -20.67
CA GLU A 401 -12.05 11.87 -19.85
C GLU A 401 -11.56 11.44 -18.46
N SER A 402 -10.65 12.23 -17.88
CA SER A 402 -10.25 12.09 -16.48
C SER A 402 -10.50 13.38 -15.72
N ARG A 403 -10.89 13.23 -14.46
CA ARG A 403 -11.23 14.31 -13.52
C ARG A 403 -10.50 14.07 -12.21
N PHE A 404 -10.19 15.13 -11.48
CA PHE A 404 -9.77 15.07 -10.09
C PHE A 404 -10.85 15.72 -9.23
N LEU A 405 -11.46 14.91 -8.37
CA LEU A 405 -12.55 15.32 -7.50
C LEU A 405 -12.01 15.80 -6.15
N VAL A 406 -12.60 16.86 -5.62
CA VAL A 406 -12.40 17.33 -4.26
C VAL A 406 -13.74 17.27 -3.56
N MET A 407 -13.85 16.43 -2.53
CA MET A 407 -15.07 16.16 -1.79
C MET A 407 -14.95 16.67 -0.35
N ASP A 408 -15.99 17.30 0.18
CA ASP A 408 -16.06 17.68 1.59
C ASP A 408 -16.14 16.42 2.47
N ALA A 409 -15.12 16.23 3.31
CA ALA A 409 -15.00 15.05 4.16
C ALA A 409 -16.02 15.00 5.31
N LYS A 410 -16.64 16.14 5.66
CA LYS A 410 -17.71 16.24 6.68
C LYS A 410 -19.11 15.99 6.13
N SER A 411 -19.29 16.12 4.82
CA SER A 411 -20.60 15.91 4.19
C SER A 411 -21.06 14.45 4.32
N GLN A 412 -22.35 14.25 4.61
CA GLN A 412 -23.00 12.95 4.66
C GLN A 412 -23.04 12.24 3.29
N GLN A 413 -22.77 12.96 2.19
CA GLN A 413 -22.74 12.40 0.84
C GLN A 413 -21.38 12.58 0.15
N LEU A 414 -20.34 13.03 0.89
CA LEU A 414 -19.05 13.44 0.33
C LEU A 414 -19.25 14.43 -0.83
N ASP A 415 -19.89 15.56 -0.55
CA ASP A 415 -20.22 16.63 -1.51
C ASP A 415 -19.02 17.11 -2.32
N ILE A 416 -19.15 17.04 -3.65
CA ILE A 416 -18.12 17.51 -4.57
C ILE A 416 -18.12 19.04 -4.52
N VAL A 417 -17.06 19.60 -3.95
CA VAL A 417 -16.89 21.06 -3.82
C VAL A 417 -16.03 21.63 -4.94
N ALA A 418 -15.23 20.79 -5.61
CA ALA A 418 -14.51 21.15 -6.82
C ALA A 418 -14.26 19.94 -7.73
N VAL A 419 -14.21 20.21 -9.04
CA VAL A 419 -13.84 19.23 -10.07
C VAL A 419 -12.79 19.87 -10.97
N LEU A 420 -11.62 19.24 -11.05
CA LEU A 420 -10.60 19.60 -12.02
C LEU A 420 -10.70 18.65 -13.22
N LYS A 421 -11.07 19.18 -14.39
CA LYS A 421 -10.96 18.44 -15.65
C LYS A 421 -9.49 18.32 -16.04
N LEU A 422 -9.02 17.10 -16.31
CA LEU A 422 -7.64 16.84 -16.67
C LEU A 422 -7.45 16.91 -18.19
N PRO A 423 -6.34 17.48 -18.70
CA PRO A 423 -6.11 17.66 -20.13
C PRO A 423 -5.80 16.35 -20.87
N ARG A 424 -5.54 15.26 -20.13
CA ARG A 424 -5.22 13.92 -20.64
C ARG A 424 -5.78 12.88 -19.68
N ARG A 425 -5.97 11.66 -20.21
CA ARG A 425 -6.30 10.49 -19.41
C ARG A 425 -5.21 10.23 -18.37
N VAL A 426 -5.63 10.09 -17.11
CA VAL A 426 -4.83 9.50 -16.04
C VAL A 426 -5.28 8.04 -15.89
N PRO A 427 -4.41 7.05 -16.18
CA PRO A 427 -4.74 5.64 -16.02
C PRO A 427 -4.98 5.26 -14.55
N TYR A 428 -5.58 4.08 -14.34
CA TYR A 428 -5.66 3.49 -13.00
C TYR A 428 -4.26 3.33 -12.40
N GLY A 429 -4.16 3.57 -11.10
CA GLY A 429 -2.93 3.52 -10.33
C GLY A 429 -3.12 2.80 -9.01
N PHE A 430 -2.09 2.86 -8.18
CA PHE A 430 -2.04 2.26 -6.84
C PHE A 430 -2.13 3.36 -5.78
N HIS A 431 -1.08 3.57 -4.99
CA HIS A 431 -1.11 4.47 -3.84
C HIS A 431 -0.60 5.88 -4.16
N GLY A 432 -1.30 6.87 -3.61
CA GLY A 432 -1.00 8.29 -3.72
C GLY A 432 -0.32 8.87 -2.48
N LEU A 433 0.12 10.12 -2.61
CA LEU A 433 0.62 10.93 -1.49
C LEU A 433 0.23 12.39 -1.72
N PHE A 434 -0.21 13.06 -0.66
CA PHE A 434 -0.31 14.51 -0.63
C PHE A 434 0.88 15.12 0.11
N VAL A 435 1.53 16.12 -0.49
CA VAL A 435 2.68 16.82 0.08
C VAL A 435 2.39 18.32 0.14
N LYS A 436 2.65 18.95 1.29
CA LYS A 436 2.48 20.40 1.45
C LYS A 436 3.66 21.13 0.83
N GLU A 437 3.44 22.37 0.40
CA GLU A 437 4.53 23.22 -0.10
C GLU A 437 5.62 23.44 0.97
N SER A 438 5.23 23.56 2.25
CA SER A 438 6.16 23.65 3.38
C SER A 438 7.05 22.43 3.53
N ASP A 439 6.54 21.23 3.20
CA ASP A 439 7.33 20.00 3.30
C ASP A 439 8.30 19.89 2.13
N LEU A 440 7.89 20.36 0.94
CA LEU A 440 8.75 20.42 -0.23
C LEU A 440 9.87 21.46 -0.07
N GLN A 441 9.60 22.61 0.55
CA GLN A 441 10.61 23.64 0.80
C GLN A 441 11.75 23.15 1.70
N LYS A 442 11.51 22.21 2.61
CA LYS A 442 12.55 21.57 3.44
C LYS A 442 13.51 20.68 2.63
N LEU A 443 13.16 20.33 1.38
CA LEU A 443 13.97 19.49 0.50
C LEU A 443 14.98 20.28 -0.34
N TYR A 444 14.93 21.62 -0.30
CA TYR A 444 15.67 22.52 -1.18
C TYR A 444 16.78 23.30 -0.47
#